data_AF-A0A7K2Q6V1-F1
#
_entry.id   AF-A0A7K2Q6V1-F1
#
_cell.length_a   1.000
_cell.length_b   1.000
_cell.length_c   1.000
_cell.angle_alpha   90.00
_cell.angle_beta   90.00
_cell.angle_gamma   90.00
#
_symmetry.space_group_name_H-M   'P 1'
#
loop_
_entity.id
_entity.type
_entity.pdbx_description
1 polymer ?
#
loop_
_entity_poly.entity_id
_entity_poly.type
_entity_poly.pdbx_seq_one_letter_code
_entity_poly.pdbx_strand_id
1 'polypeptide(L)'
;YWVRHVREAVRFCDGVRALAEAGATAFVEVGPDAVLAGLGPACLADAETGTGRETDTGTGTDAGTGRGTADAPVFVALSRREHDEEHTLVAALARAHTHGVGVDWHAFFARHGARRVELPTYAFRRDRFWALDERRGGDAGSLGLDAVDHPLLSAAVPAPGTGGATFTGRPARSAQPWLEDHDLLGTVVLPATGFVELALRAGAEFGCDRLAGLTLHAPLPLPEQGGVPLHVVVGAPGEDGLRPVGVYSRAEDADGDADSGWTLHAEGTLTTGTIAATGTTGTTGTTGTTGTTGTTAPADLSAWPPPGASPVAVADAYERLLARGYGYGPVFQGLHAAWRRGGELFAEIALPADAGSGEAAAERFTLHPALLDAALHLDRLDRLDQ
;
A
#
# COMPACT_ATOMS: atom_id res chain seq x y z
N TYR A 1 -14.83 14.54 -75.59
CA TYR A 1 -14.96 13.84 -74.30
C TYR A 1 -16.41 13.78 -73.83
N TRP A 2 -17.09 14.90 -73.55
CA TRP A 2 -18.46 14.90 -72.99
C TRP A 2 -19.52 14.12 -73.80
N VAL A 3 -19.52 14.24 -75.13
CA VAL A 3 -20.40 13.44 -76.00
C VAL A 3 -20.13 11.93 -75.87
N ARG A 4 -18.87 11.56 -75.63
CA ARG A 4 -18.42 10.18 -75.44
C ARG A 4 -18.84 9.66 -74.06
N HIS A 5 -18.70 10.50 -73.04
CA HIS A 5 -19.08 10.20 -71.65
C HIS A 5 -20.55 9.80 -71.50
N VAL A 6 -21.46 10.39 -72.29
CA VAL A 6 -22.89 10.06 -72.26
C VAL A 6 -23.24 8.86 -73.16
N ARG A 7 -22.37 8.45 -74.09
CA ARG A 7 -22.66 7.41 -75.11
C ARG A 7 -21.93 6.09 -74.92
N GLU A 8 -20.76 6.10 -74.28
CA GLU A 8 -19.93 4.90 -74.07
C GLU A 8 -20.12 4.30 -72.68
N ALA A 9 -19.73 3.04 -72.52
CA ALA A 9 -19.79 2.35 -71.22
C ALA A 9 -18.86 3.02 -70.19
N VAL A 10 -19.37 3.24 -68.98
CA VAL A 10 -18.61 3.80 -67.86
C VAL A 10 -17.69 2.75 -67.27
N ARG A 11 -16.37 2.92 -67.46
CA ARG A 11 -15.33 2.03 -66.93
C ARG A 11 -15.01 2.32 -65.45
N PHE A 12 -16.01 2.22 -64.57
CA PHE A 12 -15.89 2.59 -63.14
C PHE A 12 -14.83 1.75 -62.41
N CYS A 13 -14.91 0.42 -62.51
CA CYS A 13 -13.97 -0.49 -61.84
C CYS A 13 -12.52 -0.24 -62.25
N ASP A 14 -12.27 -0.05 -63.56
CA ASP A 14 -10.94 0.27 -64.07
C ASP A 14 -10.41 1.59 -63.51
N GLY A 15 -11.28 2.59 -63.34
CA GLY A 15 -10.92 3.87 -62.72
C GLY A 15 -10.54 3.74 -61.25
N VAL A 16 -11.30 2.95 -60.48
CA VAL A 16 -11.01 2.68 -59.05
C VAL A 16 -9.69 1.93 -58.90
N ARG A 17 -9.44 0.91 -59.73
CA ARG A 17 -8.17 0.16 -59.71
C ARG A 17 -6.98 1.03 -60.07
N ALA A 18 -7.09 1.84 -61.12
CA ALA A 18 -6.02 2.76 -61.52
C ALA A 18 -5.68 3.79 -60.42
N LEU A 19 -6.68 4.27 -59.67
CA LEU A 19 -6.45 5.15 -58.52
C LEU A 19 -5.77 4.41 -57.35
N ALA A 20 -6.17 3.18 -57.06
CA ALA A 20 -5.52 2.35 -56.04
C ALA A 20 -4.05 2.04 -56.41
N GLU A 21 -3.77 1.69 -57.67
CA GLU A 21 -2.40 1.49 -58.18
C GLU A 21 -1.55 2.76 -58.09
N ALA A 22 -2.17 3.94 -58.20
CA ALA A 22 -1.52 5.23 -57.97
C ALA A 22 -1.32 5.59 -56.48
N GLY A 23 -1.69 4.69 -55.55
CA GLY A 23 -1.51 4.84 -54.12
C GLY A 23 -2.68 5.48 -53.37
N ALA A 24 -3.86 5.60 -53.99
CA ALA A 24 -5.04 6.11 -53.29
C ALA A 24 -5.58 5.08 -52.29
N THR A 25 -5.65 5.47 -51.01
CA THR A 25 -6.17 4.65 -49.91
C THR A 25 -7.53 5.13 -49.39
N ALA A 26 -8.05 6.24 -49.91
CA ALA A 26 -9.33 6.81 -49.53
C ALA A 26 -10.12 7.28 -50.75
N PHE A 27 -11.38 6.85 -50.84
CA PHE A 27 -12.32 7.16 -51.91
C PHE A 27 -13.54 7.87 -51.32
N VAL A 28 -13.82 9.08 -51.79
CA VAL A 28 -14.94 9.91 -51.33
C VAL A 28 -15.98 10.04 -52.43
N GLU A 29 -17.18 9.50 -52.20
CA GLU A 29 -18.33 9.65 -53.09
C GLU A 29 -19.02 10.99 -52.84
N VAL A 30 -19.00 11.83 -53.88
CA VAL A 30 -19.73 13.10 -53.94
C VAL A 30 -21.00 12.88 -54.75
N GLY A 31 -22.14 12.85 -54.07
CA GLY A 31 -23.43 12.61 -54.68
C GLY A 31 -24.54 12.61 -53.65
N PRO A 32 -25.81 12.45 -54.06
CA PRO A 32 -26.96 12.48 -53.16
C PRO A 32 -27.14 11.20 -52.33
N ASP A 33 -26.32 10.16 -52.56
CA ASP A 33 -26.45 8.84 -51.92
C ASP A 33 -25.09 8.11 -51.83
N ALA A 34 -25.09 6.86 -51.38
CA ALA A 34 -23.88 6.05 -51.13
C ALA A 34 -23.69 4.85 -52.09
N VAL A 35 -24.08 5.01 -53.35
CA VAL A 35 -24.09 3.89 -54.33
C VAL A 35 -22.66 3.47 -54.69
N LEU A 36 -21.80 4.41 -55.02
CA LEU A 36 -20.43 4.13 -55.46
C LEU A 36 -19.52 3.67 -54.31
N ALA A 37 -19.74 4.18 -53.11
CA ALA A 37 -19.05 3.75 -51.91
C ALA A 37 -19.40 2.30 -51.54
N GLY A 38 -20.60 1.82 -51.90
CA GLY A 38 -20.99 0.42 -51.78
C GLY A 38 -20.37 -0.48 -52.85
N LEU A 39 -20.20 0.02 -54.08
CA LEU A 39 -19.63 -0.74 -55.21
C LEU A 39 -18.09 -0.76 -55.23
N GLY A 40 -17.46 0.27 -54.66
CA GLY A 40 -16.01 0.47 -54.67
C GLY A 40 -15.19 -0.68 -54.10
N PRO A 41 -15.54 -1.25 -52.92
CA PRO A 41 -14.80 -2.38 -52.35
C PRO A 41 -14.70 -3.59 -53.29
N ALA A 42 -15.79 -3.92 -54.01
CA ALA A 42 -15.79 -5.03 -54.97
C ALA A 42 -14.85 -4.80 -56.16
N CYS A 43 -14.54 -3.54 -56.50
CA CYS A 43 -13.57 -3.24 -57.55
C CYS A 43 -12.14 -3.64 -57.15
N LEU A 44 -11.85 -3.68 -55.84
CA LEU A 44 -10.55 -3.99 -55.28
C LEU A 44 -10.44 -5.41 -54.71
N ALA A 45 -11.55 -6.07 -54.39
CA ALA A 45 -11.59 -7.43 -53.85
C ALA A 45 -10.95 -8.50 -54.75
N ASP A 46 -10.96 -8.30 -56.07
CA ASP A 46 -10.34 -9.21 -57.04
C ASP A 46 -8.83 -8.98 -57.25
N ALA A 47 -8.27 -7.89 -56.71
CA ALA A 47 -6.83 -7.63 -56.78
C ALA A 47 -6.06 -8.41 -55.70
N GLU A 48 -6.72 -8.79 -54.60
CA GLU A 48 -6.12 -9.50 -53.46
C GLU A 48 -6.40 -11.02 -53.46
N THR A 49 -7.33 -11.52 -54.29
CA THR A 49 -7.66 -12.95 -54.37
C THR A 49 -6.78 -13.71 -55.36
N GLY A 50 -5.49 -13.73 -55.04
CA GLY A 50 -4.57 -14.80 -55.40
C GLY A 50 -4.59 -15.96 -54.42
N THR A 51 -5.64 -16.17 -53.62
CA THR A 51 -5.95 -17.44 -52.93
C THR A 51 -7.35 -17.35 -52.35
N GLY A 52 -8.25 -18.24 -52.76
CA GLY A 52 -9.65 -18.20 -52.38
C GLY A 52 -9.89 -18.47 -50.89
N ARG A 53 -10.86 -17.75 -50.33
CA ARG A 53 -11.76 -18.29 -49.33
C ARG A 53 -13.05 -17.48 -49.32
N GLU A 54 -14.14 -18.14 -49.64
CA GLU A 54 -15.50 -17.66 -49.42
C GLU A 54 -15.69 -17.25 -47.95
N THR A 55 -16.24 -16.06 -47.72
CA THR A 55 -16.91 -15.72 -46.46
C THR A 55 -18.23 -15.05 -46.77
N ASP A 56 -19.26 -15.88 -46.71
CA ASP A 56 -20.50 -15.71 -45.98
C ASP A 56 -21.07 -14.29 -45.79
N THR A 57 -22.26 -14.14 -46.34
CA THR A 57 -23.24 -13.08 -46.13
C THR A 57 -23.64 -12.94 -44.66
N GLY A 58 -23.24 -11.84 -44.02
CA GLY A 58 -23.67 -11.47 -42.68
C GLY A 58 -24.13 -10.01 -42.60
N THR A 59 -25.44 -9.80 -42.65
CA THR A 59 -26.10 -8.57 -42.17
C THR A 59 -25.80 -8.37 -40.68
N GLY A 60 -25.18 -7.25 -40.32
CA GLY A 60 -24.93 -6.89 -38.92
C GLY A 60 -24.41 -5.48 -38.78
N THR A 61 -25.32 -4.54 -38.45
CA THR A 61 -25.02 -3.46 -37.50
C THR A 61 -24.25 -4.05 -36.33
N ASP A 62 -23.06 -3.51 -36.02
CA ASP A 62 -22.58 -3.38 -34.64
C ASP A 62 -21.40 -2.42 -34.54
N ALA A 63 -21.55 -1.46 -33.64
CA ALA A 63 -20.49 -0.66 -33.09
C ALA A 63 -19.68 -1.52 -32.10
N GLY A 64 -18.37 -1.55 -32.24
CA GLY A 64 -17.49 -2.09 -31.20
C GLY A 64 -16.28 -2.86 -31.71
N THR A 65 -15.10 -2.25 -31.54
CA THR A 65 -13.81 -2.93 -31.29
C THR A 65 -13.44 -4.08 -32.23
N GLY A 66 -13.03 -3.74 -33.45
CA GLY A 66 -12.21 -4.59 -34.30
C GLY A 66 -10.91 -3.86 -34.64
N ARG A 67 -9.76 -4.47 -34.37
CA ARG A 67 -8.44 -4.01 -34.84
C ARG A 67 -8.43 -4.13 -36.37
N GLY A 68 -8.96 -3.12 -37.04
CA GLY A 68 -9.03 -3.04 -38.50
C GLY A 68 -7.63 -3.11 -39.08
N THR A 69 -7.48 -3.91 -40.12
CA THR A 69 -6.28 -3.95 -40.97
C THR A 69 -5.97 -2.51 -41.39
N ALA A 70 -4.85 -1.96 -40.90
CA ALA A 70 -4.49 -0.57 -41.09
C ALA A 70 -4.23 -0.19 -42.57
N ASP A 71 -4.29 -1.16 -43.49
CA ASP A 71 -3.96 -1.03 -44.92
C ASP A 71 -5.18 -1.11 -45.86
N ALA A 72 -6.39 -1.41 -45.37
CA ALA A 72 -7.55 -1.52 -46.26
C ALA A 72 -8.04 -0.13 -46.72
N PRO A 73 -8.27 0.08 -48.03
CA PRO A 73 -8.76 1.35 -48.55
C PRO A 73 -10.17 1.66 -48.02
N VAL A 74 -10.41 2.92 -47.66
CA VAL A 74 -11.70 3.38 -47.13
C VAL A 74 -12.56 3.97 -48.24
N PHE A 75 -13.84 3.61 -48.25
CA PHE A 75 -14.88 4.20 -49.10
C PHE A 75 -15.88 4.96 -48.22
N VAL A 76 -16.03 6.25 -48.49
CA VAL A 76 -16.85 7.18 -47.70
C VAL A 76 -17.83 7.89 -48.63
N ALA A 77 -19.12 7.89 -48.28
CA ALA A 77 -20.13 8.69 -48.97
C ALA A 77 -20.47 9.94 -48.19
N LEU A 78 -20.59 11.09 -48.86
CA LEU A 78 -20.90 12.38 -48.23
C LEU A 78 -22.41 12.57 -47.99
N SER A 79 -23.27 11.75 -48.58
CA SER A 79 -24.73 11.78 -48.43
C SER A 79 -25.31 10.37 -48.42
N ARG A 80 -26.48 10.22 -47.81
CA ARG A 80 -27.32 9.02 -47.87
C ARG A 80 -28.77 9.45 -47.93
N ARG A 81 -29.55 8.80 -48.80
CA ARG A 81 -30.99 9.08 -48.87
C ARG A 81 -31.65 8.75 -47.54
N GLU A 82 -32.65 9.54 -47.15
CA GLU A 82 -33.42 9.34 -45.91
C GLU A 82 -32.59 9.46 -44.61
N HIS A 83 -31.42 10.09 -44.69
CA HIS A 83 -30.57 10.40 -43.53
C HIS A 83 -30.36 11.91 -43.42
N ASP A 84 -30.07 12.38 -42.21
CA ASP A 84 -29.74 13.78 -41.95
C ASP A 84 -28.47 14.19 -42.71
N GLU A 85 -28.56 15.22 -43.54
CA GLU A 85 -27.47 15.63 -44.44
C GLU A 85 -26.26 16.16 -43.68
N GLU A 86 -26.48 17.00 -42.66
CA GLU A 86 -25.42 17.62 -41.86
C GLU A 86 -24.65 16.57 -41.07
N HIS A 87 -25.36 15.69 -40.35
CA HIS A 87 -24.77 14.61 -39.59
C HIS A 87 -24.02 13.63 -40.50
N THR A 88 -24.59 13.27 -41.65
CA THR A 88 -23.94 12.35 -42.60
C THR A 88 -22.65 12.94 -43.15
N LEU A 89 -22.65 14.22 -43.53
CA LEU A 89 -21.47 14.91 -44.03
C LEU A 89 -20.37 15.00 -42.96
N VAL A 90 -20.72 15.40 -41.73
CA VAL A 90 -19.75 15.52 -40.64
C VAL A 90 -19.19 14.16 -40.23
N ALA A 91 -20.03 13.12 -40.15
CA ALA A 91 -19.59 11.76 -39.86
C ALA A 91 -18.68 11.20 -40.97
N ALA A 92 -18.97 11.50 -42.23
CA ALA A 92 -18.14 11.13 -43.37
C ALA A 92 -16.75 11.78 -43.32
N LEU A 93 -16.68 13.09 -43.06
CA LEU A 93 -15.42 13.81 -42.88
C LEU A 93 -14.62 13.30 -41.68
N ALA A 94 -15.30 13.01 -40.55
CA ALA A 94 -14.68 12.41 -39.38
C ALA A 94 -14.09 11.04 -39.69
N ARG A 95 -14.83 10.18 -40.41
CA ARG A 95 -14.35 8.87 -40.85
C ARG A 95 -13.12 8.99 -41.74
N ALA A 96 -13.17 9.85 -42.76
CA ALA A 96 -12.02 10.11 -43.62
C ALA A 96 -10.80 10.59 -42.81
N HIS A 97 -11.00 11.50 -41.85
CA HIS A 97 -9.94 11.99 -40.97
C HIS A 97 -9.30 10.89 -40.12
N THR A 98 -10.10 10.00 -39.53
CA THR A 98 -9.58 8.86 -38.74
C THR A 98 -8.80 7.84 -39.56
N HIS A 99 -9.01 7.83 -40.90
CA HIS A 99 -8.24 7.03 -41.85
C HIS A 99 -7.05 7.80 -42.47
N GLY A 100 -6.68 8.96 -41.91
CA GLY A 100 -5.47 9.71 -42.31
C GLY A 100 -5.69 10.73 -43.41
N VAL A 101 -6.94 10.95 -43.88
CA VAL A 101 -7.23 12.04 -44.82
C VAL A 101 -7.10 13.38 -44.10
N GLY A 102 -6.31 14.28 -44.69
CA GLY A 102 -6.14 15.64 -44.18
C GLY A 102 -7.43 16.46 -44.34
N VAL A 103 -8.25 16.49 -43.29
CA VAL A 103 -9.44 17.35 -43.20
C VAL A 103 -9.04 18.65 -42.52
N ASP A 104 -9.27 19.78 -43.20
CA ASP A 104 -9.07 21.10 -42.62
C ASP A 104 -10.24 21.48 -41.71
N TRP A 105 -10.16 21.06 -40.46
CA TRP A 105 -11.12 21.41 -39.42
C TRP A 105 -11.11 22.91 -39.08
N HIS A 106 -10.01 23.62 -39.35
CA HIS A 106 -9.96 25.07 -39.15
C HIS A 106 -10.87 25.77 -40.17
N ALA A 107 -10.79 25.39 -41.44
CA ALA A 107 -11.70 25.89 -42.48
C ALA A 107 -13.17 25.53 -42.20
N PHE A 108 -13.43 24.31 -41.69
CA PHE A 108 -14.78 23.89 -41.30
C PHE A 108 -15.39 24.80 -40.22
N PHE A 109 -14.62 25.12 -39.18
CA PHE A 109 -15.10 25.91 -38.04
C PHE A 109 -14.92 27.43 -38.16
N ALA A 110 -14.29 27.94 -39.22
CA ALA A 110 -13.94 29.36 -39.39
C ALA A 110 -15.14 30.33 -39.20
N ARG A 111 -16.35 29.88 -39.53
CA ARG A 111 -17.60 30.67 -39.49
C ARG A 111 -18.31 30.63 -38.13
N HIS A 112 -17.89 29.73 -37.25
CA HIS A 112 -18.62 29.39 -36.02
C HIS A 112 -17.93 29.93 -34.76
N GLY A 113 -16.80 30.65 -34.89
CA GLY A 113 -16.04 31.16 -33.74
C GLY A 113 -15.55 30.06 -32.80
N ALA A 114 -15.45 28.81 -33.28
CA ALA A 114 -15.08 27.69 -32.45
C ALA A 114 -13.62 27.83 -32.00
N ARG A 115 -13.36 27.47 -30.74
CA ARG A 115 -12.02 27.46 -30.15
C ARG A 115 -11.62 26.03 -29.85
N ARG A 116 -10.35 25.69 -30.09
CA ARG A 116 -9.79 24.41 -29.64
C ARG A 116 -9.75 24.45 -28.11
N VAL A 117 -10.41 23.49 -27.49
CA VAL A 117 -10.31 23.24 -26.04
C VAL A 117 -9.42 22.03 -25.83
N GLU A 118 -8.55 22.11 -24.83
CA GLU A 118 -7.76 20.97 -24.41
C GLU A 118 -8.70 20.00 -23.68
N LEU A 119 -8.88 18.80 -24.25
CA LEU A 119 -9.56 17.73 -23.56
C LEU A 119 -8.54 17.03 -22.65
N PRO A 120 -8.91 16.60 -21.43
CA PRO A 120 -8.02 15.82 -20.59
C PRO A 120 -7.48 14.63 -21.39
N THR A 121 -6.16 14.58 -21.60
CA THR A 121 -5.51 13.46 -22.28
C THR A 121 -5.44 12.29 -21.32
N TYR A 122 -6.53 11.54 -21.13
CA TYR A 122 -6.51 10.46 -20.16
C TYR A 122 -7.53 9.36 -20.38
N ALA A 123 -7.11 8.33 -21.09
CA ALA A 123 -7.54 6.97 -20.80
C ALA A 123 -6.28 6.18 -20.44
N PHE A 124 -5.78 6.32 -19.22
CA PHE A 124 -4.84 5.31 -18.73
C PHE A 124 -5.54 3.96 -18.79
N ARG A 125 -4.91 3.01 -19.50
CA ARG A 125 -5.02 1.61 -19.07
C ARG A 125 -4.46 1.59 -17.65
N ARG A 126 -5.35 1.41 -16.66
CA ARG A 126 -4.99 1.37 -15.23
C ARG A 126 -4.26 0.08 -14.86
N ASP A 127 -3.35 -0.35 -15.71
CA ASP A 127 -2.47 -1.46 -15.41
C ASP A 127 -1.35 -0.90 -14.52
N ARG A 128 -1.28 -1.38 -13.27
CA ARG A 128 -0.22 -1.01 -12.34
C ARG A 128 1.10 -1.59 -12.86
N PHE A 129 1.95 -0.76 -13.44
CA PHE A 129 3.33 -1.10 -13.81
C PHE A 129 4.36 -0.40 -12.92
N TRP A 130 4.05 -0.28 -11.63
CA TRP A 130 5.10 0.03 -10.67
C TRP A 130 5.83 -1.26 -10.37
N ALA A 131 7.15 -1.29 -10.58
CA ALA A 131 8.02 -2.13 -9.77
C ALA A 131 8.02 -1.52 -8.35
N LEU A 132 6.87 -1.64 -7.67
CA LEU A 132 6.88 -1.58 -6.22
C LEU A 132 7.79 -2.72 -5.85
N ASP A 133 8.84 -2.39 -5.11
CA ASP A 133 9.71 -3.36 -4.49
C ASP A 133 8.83 -4.12 -3.48
N GLU A 134 8.02 -5.06 -3.99
CA GLU A 134 7.58 -6.20 -3.23
C GLU A 134 8.86 -7.02 -2.95
N ARG A 135 9.76 -6.46 -2.14
CA ARG A 135 10.53 -7.29 -1.21
C ARG A 135 9.52 -7.83 -0.22
N ARG A 136 8.65 -8.72 -0.69
CA ARG A 136 8.38 -9.94 0.07
C ARG A 136 9.78 -10.46 0.33
N GLY A 137 10.30 -10.25 1.54
CA GLY A 137 11.54 -10.86 1.97
C GLY A 137 11.51 -12.31 1.48
N GLY A 138 12.58 -12.75 0.82
CA GLY A 138 12.62 -14.08 0.23
C GLY A 138 12.05 -15.09 1.22
N ASP A 139 11.24 -16.03 0.73
CA ASP A 139 10.63 -17.06 1.56
C ASP A 139 11.71 -17.63 2.49
N ALA A 140 11.58 -17.41 3.80
CA ALA A 140 12.57 -17.82 4.78
C ALA A 140 12.89 -19.31 4.63
N GLY A 141 11.90 -20.12 4.23
CA GLY A 141 12.06 -21.55 3.94
C GLY A 141 13.05 -21.83 2.80
N SER A 142 13.12 -20.96 1.79
CA SER A 142 14.11 -21.10 0.70
C SER A 142 15.56 -20.91 1.16
N LEU A 143 15.76 -20.24 2.30
CA LEU A 143 17.04 -20.06 2.98
C LEU A 143 17.27 -21.13 4.07
N GLY A 144 16.35 -22.08 4.23
CA GLY A 144 16.38 -23.07 5.30
C GLY A 144 16.09 -22.50 6.70
N LEU A 145 15.41 -21.35 6.76
CA LEU A 145 15.03 -20.67 7.99
C LEU A 145 13.53 -20.84 8.26
N ASP A 146 13.16 -20.79 9.54
CA ASP A 146 11.75 -20.83 9.94
C ASP A 146 11.12 -19.46 9.75
N ALA A 147 10.03 -19.39 8.98
CA ALA A 147 9.29 -18.15 8.79
C ALA A 147 8.58 -17.74 10.09
N VAL A 148 8.64 -16.45 10.41
CA VAL A 148 7.97 -15.87 11.58
C VAL A 148 6.81 -15.02 11.08
N ASP A 149 5.58 -15.44 11.36
CA ASP A 149 4.40 -14.61 11.09
C ASP A 149 4.31 -13.49 12.13
N HIS A 150 4.93 -12.35 11.82
CA HIS A 150 4.92 -11.15 12.66
C HIS A 150 5.19 -9.89 11.82
N PRO A 151 4.57 -8.73 12.11
CA PRO A 151 4.77 -7.53 11.28
C PRO A 151 6.17 -6.92 11.34
N LEU A 152 6.96 -7.18 12.40
CA LEU A 152 8.32 -6.64 12.58
C LEU A 152 9.43 -7.70 12.53
N LEU A 153 9.10 -8.99 12.46
CA LEU A 153 10.04 -10.12 12.39
C LEU A 153 9.68 -11.00 11.21
N SER A 154 10.67 -11.60 10.56
CA SER A 154 10.46 -12.34 9.31
C SER A 154 10.97 -13.78 9.37
N ALA A 155 12.06 -14.04 10.09
CA ALA A 155 12.63 -15.37 10.17
C ALA A 155 13.30 -15.64 11.52
N ALA A 156 13.27 -16.89 11.96
CA ALA A 156 14.04 -17.39 13.09
C ALA A 156 15.24 -18.20 12.59
N VAL A 157 16.38 -17.98 13.23
CA VAL A 157 17.64 -18.68 13.00
C VAL A 157 17.97 -19.44 14.29
N PRO A 158 17.63 -20.73 14.38
CA PRO A 158 18.03 -21.54 15.52
C PRO A 158 19.56 -21.54 15.67
N ALA A 159 20.04 -21.61 16.91
CA ALA A 159 21.47 -21.79 17.20
C ALA A 159 21.70 -23.20 17.78
N PRO A 160 21.88 -24.23 16.91
CA PRO A 160 22.06 -25.61 17.33
C PRO A 160 23.13 -25.76 18.41
N GLY A 161 22.86 -26.58 19.42
CA GLY A 161 23.78 -26.83 20.54
C GLY A 161 23.78 -25.76 21.64
N THR A 162 23.16 -24.60 21.44
CA THR A 162 23.04 -23.57 22.49
C THR A 162 21.66 -23.57 23.17
N GLY A 163 20.62 -24.04 22.49
CA GLY A 163 19.24 -23.96 22.99
C GLY A 163 18.62 -22.56 22.89
N GLY A 164 19.24 -21.66 22.13
CA GLY A 164 18.72 -20.33 21.78
C GLY A 164 18.45 -20.16 20.28
N ALA A 165 17.98 -18.97 19.90
CA ALA A 165 17.74 -18.59 18.50
C ALA A 165 17.88 -17.08 18.30
N THR A 166 18.13 -16.67 17.06
CA THR A 166 18.10 -15.27 16.63
C THR A 166 16.92 -15.05 15.70
N PHE A 167 16.02 -14.14 16.04
CA PHE A 167 14.94 -13.70 15.18
C PHE A 167 15.38 -12.46 14.43
N THR A 168 15.08 -12.41 13.14
CA THR A 168 15.52 -11.34 12.25
C THR A 168 14.31 -10.58 11.72
N GLY A 169 14.46 -9.28 11.56
CA GLY A 169 13.43 -8.38 11.08
C GLY A 169 14.01 -7.14 10.42
N ARG A 170 13.14 -6.36 9.79
CA ARG A 170 13.50 -5.09 9.16
C ARG A 170 12.36 -4.08 9.27
N PRO A 171 12.15 -3.47 10.44
CA PRO A 171 11.18 -2.40 10.60
C PRO A 171 11.46 -1.25 9.63
N ALA A 172 10.43 -0.78 8.94
CA ALA A 172 10.49 0.29 7.96
C ALA A 172 9.20 1.09 7.97
N ARG A 173 9.27 2.41 7.87
CA ARG A 173 8.09 3.28 7.79
C ARG A 173 7.18 2.91 6.61
N SER A 174 7.75 2.48 5.50
CA SER A 174 6.98 2.04 4.32
C SER A 174 6.27 0.70 4.50
N ALA A 175 6.82 -0.20 5.33
CA ALA A 175 6.26 -1.53 5.57
C ALA A 175 5.28 -1.54 6.76
N GLN A 176 5.50 -0.65 7.73
CA GLN A 176 4.64 -0.44 8.89
C GLN A 176 4.33 1.07 9.03
N PRO A 177 3.38 1.62 8.24
CA PRO A 177 3.09 3.06 8.23
C PRO A 177 2.67 3.63 9.59
N TRP A 178 2.08 2.81 10.46
CA TRP A 178 1.71 3.22 11.82
C TRP A 178 2.92 3.64 12.68
N LEU A 179 4.15 3.24 12.32
CA LEU A 179 5.36 3.68 13.02
C LEU A 179 5.60 5.18 12.87
N GLU A 180 5.11 5.82 11.80
CA GLU A 180 5.25 7.27 11.60
C GLU A 180 4.55 8.08 12.68
N ASP A 181 3.54 7.50 13.32
CA ASP A 181 2.77 8.14 14.39
C ASP A 181 3.49 8.11 15.76
N HIS A 182 4.70 7.54 15.83
CA HIS A 182 5.55 7.59 17.02
C HIS A 182 6.75 8.52 16.82
N ASP A 183 6.44 9.81 16.66
CA ASP A 183 7.42 10.88 16.58
C ASP A 183 7.77 11.42 17.97
N LEU A 184 9.06 11.41 18.31
CA LEU A 184 9.59 12.04 19.51
C LEU A 184 10.60 13.11 19.08
N LEU A 185 10.30 14.38 19.40
CA LEU A 185 11.13 15.54 19.09
C LEU A 185 11.49 15.64 17.59
N GLY A 186 10.56 15.30 16.69
CA GLY A 186 10.78 15.32 15.24
C GLY A 186 11.55 14.11 14.70
N THR A 187 11.77 13.07 15.52
CA THR A 187 12.39 11.82 15.11
C THR A 187 11.40 10.67 15.28
N VAL A 188 11.09 9.97 14.18
CA VAL A 188 10.34 8.72 14.23
C VAL A 188 11.22 7.63 14.83
N VAL A 189 10.81 7.11 15.99
CA VAL A 189 11.54 6.07 16.71
C VAL A 189 10.64 4.86 16.95
N LEU A 190 11.20 3.65 16.93
CA LEU A 190 10.46 2.47 17.40
C LEU A 190 10.05 2.71 18.86
N PRO A 191 8.76 2.56 19.21
CA PRO A 191 8.32 2.74 20.59
C PRO A 191 8.99 1.70 21.50
N ALA A 192 9.21 2.06 22.76
CA ALA A 192 9.74 1.15 23.77
C ALA A 192 8.91 -0.14 23.88
N THR A 193 7.60 -0.03 23.70
CA THR A 193 6.63 -1.13 23.69
C THR A 193 6.79 -2.05 22.49
N GLY A 194 7.42 -1.59 21.41
CA GLY A 194 7.85 -2.43 20.30
C GLY A 194 8.94 -3.42 20.71
N PHE A 195 9.87 -3.04 21.58
CA PHE A 195 10.86 -3.97 22.12
C PHE A 195 10.22 -5.04 23.03
N VAL A 196 9.19 -4.66 23.80
CA VAL A 196 8.42 -5.60 24.62
C VAL A 196 7.72 -6.63 23.73
N GLU A 197 7.02 -6.18 22.69
CA GLU A 197 6.37 -7.07 21.72
C GLU A 197 7.36 -8.01 21.03
N LEU A 198 8.50 -7.48 20.56
CA LEU A 198 9.57 -8.27 19.93
C LEU A 198 10.11 -9.35 20.87
N ALA A 199 10.34 -9.02 22.14
CA ALA A 199 10.81 -9.96 23.14
C ALA A 199 9.76 -11.05 23.45
N LEU A 200 8.49 -10.68 23.62
CA LEU A 200 7.40 -11.63 23.87
C LEU A 200 7.18 -12.56 22.68
N ARG A 201 7.16 -12.03 21.45
CA ARG A 201 7.03 -12.86 20.24
C ARG A 201 8.18 -13.85 20.10
N ALA A 202 9.41 -13.42 20.35
CA ALA A 202 10.58 -14.31 20.33
C ALA A 202 10.50 -15.36 21.46
N GLY A 203 10.05 -14.96 22.65
CA GLY A 203 9.87 -15.86 23.79
C GLY A 203 8.82 -16.94 23.58
N ALA A 204 7.76 -16.64 22.82
CA ALA A 204 6.70 -17.60 22.52
C ALA A 204 7.22 -18.87 21.82
N GLU A 205 8.30 -18.76 21.02
CA GLU A 205 8.96 -19.91 20.37
C GLU A 205 9.54 -20.91 21.38
N PHE A 206 9.89 -20.42 22.58
CA PHE A 206 10.42 -21.21 23.68
C PHE A 206 9.37 -21.52 24.76
N GLY A 207 8.09 -21.21 24.50
CA GLY A 207 7.01 -21.33 25.47
C GLY A 207 7.06 -20.28 26.59
N CYS A 208 7.88 -19.24 26.46
CA CYS A 208 7.92 -18.13 27.41
C CYS A 208 6.85 -17.09 27.06
N ASP A 209 5.88 -16.93 27.96
CA ASP A 209 4.73 -16.03 27.81
C ASP A 209 4.88 -14.74 28.62
N ARG A 210 6.00 -14.56 29.33
CA ARG A 210 6.23 -13.43 30.24
C ARG A 210 7.62 -12.83 30.10
N LEU A 211 7.66 -11.52 30.30
CA LEU A 211 8.88 -10.73 30.42
C LEU A 211 9.07 -10.36 31.90
N ALA A 212 10.11 -10.90 32.54
CA ALA A 212 10.42 -10.63 33.95
C ALA A 212 10.99 -9.22 34.15
N GLY A 213 11.66 -8.69 33.12
CA GLY A 213 12.20 -7.33 33.09
C GLY A 213 12.79 -7.02 31.73
N LEU A 214 12.81 -5.73 31.38
CA LEU A 214 13.43 -5.22 30.18
C LEU A 214 14.07 -3.86 30.49
N THR A 215 15.36 -3.76 30.23
CA THR A 215 16.15 -2.54 30.30
C THR A 215 16.29 -1.97 28.90
N LEU A 216 16.02 -0.67 28.74
CA LEU A 216 16.21 0.04 27.47
C LEU A 216 17.55 0.77 27.51
N HIS A 217 18.43 0.50 26.55
CA HIS A 217 19.77 1.08 26.46
C HIS A 217 19.84 2.23 25.47
N ALA A 218 19.17 2.10 24.33
CA ALA A 218 19.22 3.09 23.26
C ALA A 218 17.91 3.12 22.46
N PRO A 219 17.42 4.30 22.05
CA PRO A 219 16.31 4.39 21.11
C PRO A 219 16.70 3.78 19.75
N LEU A 220 15.71 3.41 18.95
CA LEU A 220 15.88 2.95 17.58
C LEU A 220 15.20 3.93 16.62
N PRO A 221 15.91 4.94 16.08
CA PRO A 221 15.39 5.81 15.04
C PRO A 221 15.10 5.03 13.76
N LEU A 222 14.00 5.36 13.10
CA LEU A 222 13.60 4.77 11.83
C LEU A 222 13.79 5.78 10.70
N PRO A 223 14.61 5.46 9.68
CA PRO A 223 14.88 6.38 8.58
C PRO A 223 13.62 6.60 7.74
N GLU A 224 13.52 7.76 7.08
CA GLU A 224 12.43 8.08 6.14
C GLU A 224 12.31 7.07 5.00
N GLN A 225 13.45 6.52 4.57
CA GLN A 225 13.54 5.54 3.49
C GLN A 225 14.35 4.33 3.94
N GLY A 226 13.93 3.15 3.47
CA GLY A 226 14.55 1.89 3.84
C GLY A 226 14.05 1.37 5.19
N GLY A 227 14.67 0.28 5.64
CA GLY A 227 14.32 -0.37 6.90
C GLY A 227 15.56 -0.83 7.63
N VAL A 228 15.47 -0.89 8.95
CA VAL A 228 16.63 -1.12 9.82
C VAL A 228 16.77 -2.62 10.13
N PRO A 229 17.87 -3.29 9.74
CA PRO A 229 18.17 -4.65 10.17
C PRO A 229 18.10 -4.78 11.70
N LEU A 230 17.22 -5.66 12.18
CA LEU A 230 16.96 -5.87 13.60
C LEU A 230 17.08 -7.35 13.94
N HIS A 231 17.78 -7.66 15.02
CA HIS A 231 17.92 -9.00 15.58
C HIS A 231 17.37 -9.05 17.00
N VAL A 232 16.57 -10.07 17.31
CA VAL A 232 16.19 -10.44 18.68
C VAL A 232 16.90 -11.75 19.01
N VAL A 233 17.82 -11.72 19.96
CA VAL A 233 18.62 -12.89 20.35
C VAL A 233 18.07 -13.44 21.66
N VAL A 234 17.58 -14.67 21.64
CA VAL A 234 17.14 -15.40 22.84
C VAL A 234 18.20 -16.45 23.18
N GLY A 235 18.71 -16.39 24.40
CA GLY A 235 19.72 -17.32 24.89
C GLY A 235 19.16 -18.65 25.41
N ALA A 236 20.10 -19.53 25.79
CA ALA A 236 19.81 -20.74 26.53
C ALA A 236 19.07 -20.42 27.85
N PRO A 237 18.23 -21.33 28.37
CA PRO A 237 17.69 -21.16 29.71
C PRO A 237 18.82 -21.29 30.73
N GLY A 238 18.84 -20.40 31.73
CA GLY A 238 19.68 -20.51 32.91
C GLY A 238 19.21 -21.65 33.83
N GLU A 239 19.94 -21.86 34.93
CA GLU A 239 19.59 -22.86 35.96
C GLU A 239 18.23 -22.58 36.62
N ASP A 240 17.82 -21.31 36.64
CA ASP A 240 16.53 -20.81 37.14
C ASP A 240 15.39 -20.93 36.11
N GLY A 241 15.68 -21.44 34.90
CA GLY A 241 14.74 -21.54 33.79
C GLY A 241 14.50 -20.21 33.05
N LEU A 242 15.14 -19.12 33.48
CA LEU A 242 15.04 -17.82 32.85
C LEU A 242 15.88 -17.77 31.57
N ARG A 243 15.38 -17.09 30.53
CA ARG A 243 16.09 -16.94 29.26
C ARG A 243 16.47 -15.48 29.04
N PRO A 244 17.76 -15.14 28.83
CA PRO A 244 18.12 -13.79 28.44
C PRO A 244 17.61 -13.49 27.02
N VAL A 245 17.16 -12.27 26.80
CA VAL A 245 16.77 -11.74 25.49
C VAL A 245 17.43 -10.39 25.24
N GLY A 246 17.94 -10.17 24.05
CA GLY A 246 18.50 -8.89 23.62
C GLY A 246 17.98 -8.47 22.25
N VAL A 247 17.67 -7.18 22.09
CA VAL A 247 17.25 -6.59 20.80
C VAL A 247 18.35 -5.69 20.29
N TYR A 248 18.85 -6.00 19.10
CA TYR A 248 19.96 -5.33 18.44
C TYR A 248 19.52 -4.79 17.09
N SER A 249 20.13 -3.70 16.65
CA SER A 249 20.01 -3.26 15.27
C SER A 249 21.35 -2.86 14.69
N ARG A 250 21.41 -2.75 13.37
CA ARG A 250 22.58 -2.25 12.65
C ARG A 250 22.12 -1.20 11.65
N ALA A 251 22.81 -0.06 11.61
CA ALA A 251 22.57 0.94 10.58
C ALA A 251 22.98 0.36 9.21
N GLU A 252 22.18 0.61 8.17
CA GLU A 252 22.63 0.39 6.80
C GLU A 252 23.38 1.63 6.35
N ASP A 253 24.71 1.58 6.40
CA ASP A 253 25.53 2.62 5.77
C ASP A 253 25.34 2.58 4.26
N ALA A 254 25.19 3.76 3.64
CA ALA A 254 24.97 3.92 2.20
C ALA A 254 26.11 3.32 1.35
N ASP A 255 27.31 3.18 1.93
CA ASP A 255 28.50 2.64 1.29
C ASP A 255 28.68 1.12 1.50
N GLY A 256 27.73 0.46 2.18
CA GLY A 256 27.75 -1.00 2.36
C GLY A 256 28.90 -1.51 3.23
N ASP A 257 29.50 -0.65 4.05
CA ASP A 257 30.55 -1.07 4.99
C ASP A 257 29.95 -2.00 6.05
N ALA A 258 30.40 -3.25 6.03
CA ALA A 258 29.92 -4.31 6.91
C ALA A 258 30.45 -4.17 8.35
N ASP A 259 31.31 -3.18 8.61
CA ASP A 259 31.94 -2.91 9.90
C ASP A 259 31.10 -1.99 10.82
N SER A 260 29.92 -1.57 10.39
CA SER A 260 28.93 -0.94 11.28
C SER A 260 28.52 -1.93 12.39
N GLY A 261 28.98 -1.69 13.61
CA GLY A 261 28.70 -2.54 14.76
C GLY A 261 27.21 -2.63 15.11
N TRP A 262 26.79 -3.74 15.72
CA TRP A 262 25.45 -3.88 16.27
C TRP A 262 25.25 -2.99 17.50
N THR A 263 24.14 -2.26 17.54
CA THR A 263 23.71 -1.47 18.69
C THR A 263 22.71 -2.27 19.51
N LEU A 264 22.96 -2.42 20.82
CA LEU A 264 22.00 -3.00 21.76
C LEU A 264 20.95 -1.93 22.14
N HIS A 265 19.68 -2.22 21.90
CA HIS A 265 18.57 -1.31 22.23
C HIS A 265 17.86 -1.70 23.50
N ALA A 266 17.66 -3.00 23.72
CA ALA A 266 16.97 -3.50 24.90
C ALA A 266 17.54 -4.86 25.31
N GLU A 267 17.66 -5.10 26.60
CA GLU A 267 18.04 -6.41 27.16
C GLU A 267 17.08 -6.78 28.29
N GLY A 268 16.81 -8.07 28.46
CA GLY A 268 15.84 -8.51 29.45
C GLY A 268 15.83 -10.01 29.65
N THR A 269 14.79 -10.46 30.35
CA THR A 269 14.67 -11.85 30.78
C THR A 269 13.26 -12.38 30.54
N LEU A 270 13.17 -13.50 29.84
CA LEU A 270 11.94 -14.23 29.53
C LEU A 270 11.72 -15.37 30.51
N THR A 271 10.45 -15.62 30.85
CA THR A 271 10.04 -16.70 31.76
C THR A 271 8.73 -17.33 31.32
N THR A 272 8.43 -18.51 31.84
CA THR A 272 7.12 -19.16 31.74
C THR A 272 6.25 -18.84 32.97
N GLY A 273 4.95 -19.11 32.89
CA GLY A 273 3.87 -18.76 33.82
C GLY A 273 4.13 -18.68 35.34
N THR A 274 3.41 -17.73 35.93
CA THR A 274 3.28 -17.28 37.34
C THR A 274 4.59 -17.10 38.09
N ILE A 275 4.96 -15.83 38.31
CA ILE A 275 5.69 -15.45 39.52
C ILE A 275 4.85 -15.99 40.68
N ALA A 276 5.23 -17.14 41.23
CA ALA A 276 4.91 -17.42 42.61
C ALA A 276 5.41 -16.18 43.34
N ALA A 277 4.50 -15.43 43.94
CA ALA A 277 4.87 -14.41 44.90
C ALA A 277 5.61 -15.15 46.02
N THR A 278 6.91 -15.38 45.83
CA THR A 278 7.81 -15.82 46.87
C THR A 278 7.93 -14.60 47.76
N GLY A 279 6.96 -14.52 48.68
CA GLY A 279 7.12 -13.79 49.91
C GLY A 279 8.47 -14.22 50.45
N THR A 280 9.44 -13.32 50.32
CA THR A 280 10.64 -13.41 51.13
C THR A 280 10.14 -13.16 52.54
N THR A 281 9.82 -14.24 53.26
CA THR A 281 9.79 -14.23 54.71
C THR A 281 11.23 -13.99 55.16
N GLY A 282 11.65 -12.73 55.05
CA GLY A 282 12.83 -12.22 55.70
C GLY A 282 12.63 -12.41 57.19
N THR A 283 13.31 -13.41 57.72
CA THR A 283 13.54 -13.59 59.14
C THR A 283 13.95 -12.25 59.76
N THR A 284 13.23 -11.89 60.83
CA THR A 284 13.43 -10.71 61.67
C THR A 284 14.91 -10.35 61.88
N GLY A 285 15.33 -9.23 61.29
CA GLY A 285 16.57 -8.52 61.56
C GLY A 285 16.27 -7.03 61.78
N THR A 286 16.39 -6.59 63.02
CA THR A 286 16.17 -5.22 63.49
C THR A 286 17.13 -4.23 62.83
N THR A 287 16.62 -3.25 62.08
CA THR A 287 16.96 -1.80 62.09
C THR A 287 16.40 -1.12 60.84
N GLY A 288 15.83 0.08 61.00
CA GLY A 288 14.92 0.70 60.04
C GLY A 288 15.57 1.24 58.75
N THR A 289 14.81 1.14 57.66
CA THR A 289 14.51 2.17 56.66
C THR A 289 13.35 1.62 55.83
N THR A 290 12.19 2.27 55.85
CA THR A 290 10.98 1.83 55.13
C THR A 290 11.11 2.09 53.63
N GLY A 291 11.55 1.07 52.89
CA GLY A 291 11.36 0.98 51.44
C GLY A 291 10.38 -0.16 51.16
N THR A 292 9.12 0.17 50.90
CA THR A 292 8.05 -0.81 50.63
C THR A 292 8.11 -1.23 49.16
N THR A 293 8.81 -2.32 48.84
CA THR A 293 8.63 -3.05 47.57
C THR A 293 7.52 -4.09 47.75
N GLY A 294 6.28 -3.60 47.80
CA GLY A 294 5.09 -4.45 47.79
C GLY A 294 4.72 -4.78 46.34
N THR A 295 4.83 -6.04 45.94
CA THR A 295 4.17 -6.56 44.73
C THR A 295 2.67 -6.35 44.91
N THR A 296 2.12 -5.32 44.26
CA THR A 296 0.71 -4.95 44.38
C THR A 296 -0.10 -5.94 43.55
N ALA A 297 -1.12 -6.55 44.15
CA ALA A 297 -2.06 -7.41 43.43
C ALA A 297 -2.71 -6.60 42.29
N PRO A 298 -3.00 -7.21 41.12
CA PRO A 298 -3.67 -6.51 40.04
C PRO A 298 -4.99 -5.92 40.52
N ALA A 299 -5.29 -4.68 40.11
CA ALA A 299 -6.54 -4.01 40.45
C ALA A 299 -7.73 -4.82 39.91
N ASP A 300 -8.83 -4.85 40.67
CA ASP A 300 -10.08 -5.44 40.19
C ASP A 300 -10.69 -4.55 39.11
N LEU A 301 -10.68 -5.04 37.86
CA LEU A 301 -11.21 -4.35 36.67
C LEU A 301 -12.62 -4.80 36.30
N SER A 302 -13.30 -5.60 37.15
CA SER A 302 -14.65 -6.11 36.87
C SER A 302 -15.76 -5.04 36.92
N ALA A 303 -15.51 -3.92 37.61
CA ALA A 303 -16.40 -2.77 37.66
C ALA A 303 -15.73 -1.54 37.03
N TRP A 304 -16.36 -0.93 36.02
CA TRP A 304 -15.82 0.20 35.25
C TRP A 304 -16.82 1.37 35.15
N PRO A 305 -16.39 2.63 35.39
CA PRO A 305 -15.09 3.00 35.95
C PRO A 305 -14.93 2.49 37.40
N PRO A 306 -13.68 2.34 37.90
CA PRO A 306 -13.44 1.77 39.22
C PRO A 306 -14.17 2.55 40.33
N PRO A 307 -14.87 1.87 41.26
CA PRO A 307 -15.59 2.55 42.34
C PRO A 307 -14.67 3.47 43.16
N GLY A 308 -15.17 4.68 43.44
CA GLY A 308 -14.42 5.71 44.16
C GLY A 308 -13.35 6.44 43.33
N ALA A 309 -13.24 6.16 42.03
CA ALA A 309 -12.35 6.91 41.14
C ALA A 309 -13.03 8.17 40.60
N SER A 310 -12.27 9.26 40.54
CA SER A 310 -12.68 10.55 39.98
C SER A 310 -12.17 10.71 38.55
N PRO A 311 -12.97 11.23 37.60
CA PRO A 311 -12.52 11.44 36.22
C PRO A 311 -11.34 12.41 36.13
N VAL A 312 -10.42 12.13 35.20
CA VAL A 312 -9.31 13.00 34.81
C VAL A 312 -9.58 13.53 33.40
N ALA A 313 -9.46 14.84 33.19
CA ALA A 313 -9.65 15.44 31.88
C ALA A 313 -8.48 15.07 30.95
N VAL A 314 -8.81 14.49 29.80
CA VAL A 314 -7.83 14.04 28.79
C VAL A 314 -8.09 14.61 27.39
N ALA A 315 -9.03 15.55 27.25
CA ALA A 315 -9.41 16.11 25.95
C ALA A 315 -8.25 16.85 25.25
N ASP A 316 -7.38 17.51 26.02
CA ASP A 316 -6.20 18.24 25.55
C ASP A 316 -4.89 17.44 25.78
N ALA A 317 -4.99 16.15 26.13
CA ALA A 317 -3.85 15.30 26.48
C ALA A 317 -2.76 15.32 25.41
N TYR A 318 -3.14 15.11 24.15
CA TYR A 318 -2.19 15.02 23.05
C TYR A 318 -1.64 16.38 22.62
N GLU A 319 -2.39 17.47 22.80
CA GLU A 319 -1.86 18.83 22.60
C GLU A 319 -0.78 19.15 23.66
N ARG A 320 -1.02 18.75 24.91
CA ARG A 320 -0.07 18.92 26.02
C ARG A 320 1.18 18.07 25.85
N LEU A 321 1.03 16.83 25.40
CA LEU A 321 2.13 15.93 25.06
C LEU A 321 2.96 16.48 23.87
N LEU A 322 2.29 16.95 22.82
CA LEU A 322 2.95 17.58 21.67
C LEU A 322 3.77 18.82 22.08
N ALA A 323 3.24 19.66 22.98
CA ALA A 323 3.96 20.81 23.51
C ALA A 323 5.25 20.45 24.28
N ARG A 324 5.41 19.18 24.67
CA ARG A 324 6.62 18.63 25.32
C ARG A 324 7.49 17.80 24.36
N GLY A 325 7.14 17.78 23.07
CA GLY A 325 7.89 17.07 22.04
C GLY A 325 7.43 15.63 21.78
N TYR A 326 6.30 15.20 22.34
CA TYR A 326 5.70 13.89 22.04
C TYR A 326 4.71 14.04 20.87
N GLY A 327 5.21 13.90 19.64
CA GLY A 327 4.45 14.02 18.39
C GLY A 327 3.63 12.78 18.07
N TYR A 328 2.81 12.30 18.99
CA TYR A 328 1.97 11.12 18.75
C TYR A 328 0.95 11.40 17.63
N GLY A 329 1.05 10.64 16.54
CA GLY A 329 0.06 10.64 15.46
C GLY A 329 -1.15 9.75 15.81
N PRO A 330 -2.16 9.71 14.93
CA PRO A 330 -3.47 9.09 15.22
C PRO A 330 -3.41 7.70 15.85
N VAL A 331 -2.54 6.80 15.37
CA VAL A 331 -2.46 5.41 15.88
C VAL A 331 -2.00 5.33 17.34
N PHE A 332 -1.17 6.28 17.78
CA PHE A 332 -0.72 6.35 19.17
C PHE A 332 -1.65 7.19 20.06
N GLN A 333 -2.66 7.85 19.49
CA GLN A 333 -3.63 8.63 20.25
C GLN A 333 -4.78 7.78 20.83
N GLY A 334 -4.42 6.69 21.52
CA GLY A 334 -5.37 5.68 22.01
C GLY A 334 -6.02 5.96 23.37
N LEU A 335 -5.65 7.04 24.08
CA LEU A 335 -6.20 7.37 25.40
C LEU A 335 -7.57 8.04 25.27
N HIS A 336 -8.64 7.32 25.63
CA HIS A 336 -10.02 7.80 25.50
C HIS A 336 -10.55 8.46 26.77
N ALA A 337 -10.29 7.85 27.93
CA ALA A 337 -10.77 8.33 29.21
C ALA A 337 -9.81 7.92 30.33
N ALA A 338 -9.83 8.68 31.42
CA ALA A 338 -8.98 8.41 32.57
C ALA A 338 -9.67 8.72 33.90
N TRP A 339 -9.27 8.00 34.95
CA TRP A 339 -9.75 8.20 36.31
C TRP A 339 -8.60 8.05 37.31
N ARG A 340 -8.74 8.72 38.47
CA ARG A 340 -7.81 8.64 39.60
C ARG A 340 -8.53 8.20 40.86
N ARG A 341 -7.90 7.29 41.61
CA ARG A 341 -8.28 6.93 42.98
C ARG A 341 -7.04 6.95 43.87
N GLY A 342 -6.89 7.99 44.69
CA GLY A 342 -5.66 8.17 45.47
C GLY A 342 -4.43 8.28 44.56
N GLY A 343 -3.46 7.38 44.73
CA GLY A 343 -2.28 7.28 43.86
C GLY A 343 -2.44 6.36 42.63
N GLU A 344 -3.60 5.72 42.46
CA GLU A 344 -3.86 4.84 41.32
C GLU A 344 -4.42 5.62 40.13
N LEU A 345 -3.91 5.32 38.94
CA LEU A 345 -4.37 5.84 37.65
C LEU A 345 -5.03 4.71 36.85
N PHE A 346 -6.19 5.01 36.27
CA PHE A 346 -6.94 4.10 35.41
C PHE A 346 -7.18 4.77 34.06
N ALA A 347 -7.01 4.03 32.98
CA ALA A 347 -7.17 4.52 31.63
C ALA A 347 -8.05 3.58 30.80
N GLU A 348 -8.92 4.15 29.99
CA GLU A 348 -9.58 3.46 28.88
C GLU A 348 -8.77 3.76 27.62
N ILE A 349 -8.24 2.71 27.00
CA ILE A 349 -7.38 2.80 25.82
C ILE A 349 -7.90 1.89 24.72
N ALA A 350 -7.80 2.33 23.47
CA ALA A 350 -8.09 1.50 22.31
C ALA A 350 -7.20 1.89 21.13
N LEU A 351 -7.03 0.95 20.18
CA LEU A 351 -6.49 1.30 18.87
C LEU A 351 -7.58 2.02 18.06
N PRO A 352 -7.26 3.09 17.33
CA PRO A 352 -8.21 3.72 16.42
C PRO A 352 -8.69 2.74 15.35
N ALA A 353 -9.98 2.77 15.00
CA ALA A 353 -10.57 1.87 14.01
C ALA A 353 -9.91 1.98 12.62
N ASP A 354 -9.37 3.15 12.26
CA ASP A 354 -8.75 3.45 10.97
C ASP A 354 -7.21 3.43 11.00
N ALA A 355 -6.59 2.76 11.99
CA ALA A 355 -5.17 2.88 12.37
C ALA A 355 -4.10 2.47 11.31
N GLY A 356 -4.41 2.34 10.03
CA GLY A 356 -3.44 2.04 8.96
C GLY A 356 -2.76 0.66 9.04
N SER A 357 -2.89 -0.03 10.17
CA SER A 357 -2.58 -1.44 10.37
C SER A 357 -3.71 -2.33 9.83
N GLY A 358 -4.96 -1.86 9.84
CA GLY A 358 -6.14 -2.70 9.62
C GLY A 358 -6.31 -3.69 10.78
N GLU A 359 -7.54 -3.94 11.22
CA GLU A 359 -7.82 -4.87 12.33
C GLU A 359 -7.09 -6.21 12.18
N ALA A 360 -6.99 -6.73 10.95
CA ALA A 360 -6.29 -7.96 10.61
C ALA A 360 -4.76 -7.95 10.81
N ALA A 361 -4.08 -6.79 10.88
CA ALA A 361 -2.65 -6.75 11.24
C ALA A 361 -2.41 -6.59 12.73
N ALA A 362 -3.37 -6.02 13.47
CA ALA A 362 -3.29 -5.92 14.92
C ALA A 362 -3.29 -7.31 15.58
N GLU A 363 -4.06 -8.25 15.03
CA GLU A 363 -4.14 -9.64 15.49
C GLU A 363 -2.83 -10.43 15.35
N ARG A 364 -1.86 -9.95 14.54
CA ARG A 364 -0.54 -10.58 14.39
C ARG A 364 0.47 -10.19 15.47
N PHE A 365 0.11 -9.25 16.34
CA PHE A 365 0.91 -8.88 17.51
C PHE A 365 0.40 -9.62 18.76
N THR A 366 1.30 -9.96 19.67
CA THR A 366 0.91 -10.42 21.02
C THR A 366 0.20 -9.29 21.76
N LEU A 367 0.75 -8.08 21.68
CA LEU A 367 0.13 -6.85 22.11
C LEU A 367 0.62 -5.71 21.19
N HIS A 368 -0.31 -5.07 20.48
CA HIS A 368 0.07 -4.01 19.53
C HIS A 368 0.87 -2.90 20.23
N PRO A 369 2.08 -2.53 19.74
CA PRO A 369 2.94 -1.57 20.43
C PRO A 369 2.29 -0.22 20.72
N ALA A 370 1.48 0.30 19.81
CA ALA A 370 0.75 1.56 20.02
C ALA A 370 -0.31 1.47 21.14
N LEU A 371 -0.99 0.33 21.28
CA LEU A 371 -1.96 0.12 22.36
C LEU A 371 -1.25 0.10 23.72
N LEU A 372 -0.15 -0.66 23.82
CA LEU A 372 0.63 -0.71 25.05
C LEU A 372 1.26 0.66 25.37
N ASP A 373 1.70 1.43 24.36
CA ASP A 373 2.29 2.74 24.63
C ASP A 373 1.24 3.74 25.13
N ALA A 374 0.01 3.71 24.58
CA ALA A 374 -1.11 4.51 25.05
C ALA A 374 -1.40 4.30 26.55
N ALA A 375 -1.20 3.10 27.09
CA ALA A 375 -1.35 2.81 28.51
C ALA A 375 -0.37 3.62 29.40
N LEU A 376 0.77 4.04 28.84
CA LEU A 376 1.80 4.80 29.54
C LEU A 376 1.56 6.32 29.45
N HIS A 377 0.65 6.77 28.57
CA HIS A 377 0.43 8.21 28.32
C HIS A 377 -0.16 8.91 29.53
N LEU A 378 -1.03 8.24 30.28
CA LEU A 378 -1.65 8.83 31.47
C LEU A 378 -0.63 9.10 32.59
N ASP A 379 0.32 8.18 32.82
CA ASP A 379 1.43 8.41 33.77
C ASP A 379 2.35 9.54 33.29
N ARG A 380 2.65 9.59 31.99
CA ARG A 380 3.41 10.72 31.41
C ARG A 380 2.70 12.05 31.66
N LEU A 381 1.40 12.13 31.40
CA LEU A 381 0.58 13.33 31.66
C LEU A 381 0.56 13.72 33.14
N ASP A 382 0.37 12.76 34.05
CA ASP A 382 0.36 13.03 35.49
C ASP A 382 1.67 13.67 35.97
N ARG A 383 2.81 13.19 35.45
CA ARG A 383 4.13 13.76 35.76
C ARG A 383 4.37 15.14 35.16
N LEU A 384 3.60 15.55 34.14
CA LEU A 384 3.69 16.90 33.57
C LEU A 384 2.91 17.94 34.37
N ASP A 385 1.92 17.49 35.15
CA ASP A 385 1.05 18.33 35.98
C ASP A 385 1.56 18.54 37.41
N GLN A 386 2.52 17.71 37.84
CA GLN A 386 3.29 17.86 39.08
C GLN A 386 4.49 18.78 38.86
#